data_AF-A0A2Z6RAQ9-F1
#
_entry.id   AF-A0A2Z6RAQ9-F1
#
_cell.length_a   1.000
_cell.length_b   1.000
_cell.length_c   1.000
_cell.angle_alpha   90.00
_cell.angle_beta   90.00
_cell.angle_gamma   90.00
#
_symmetry.space_group_name_H-M   'P 1'
#
loop_
_entity.id
_entity.type
_entity.pdbx_description
1 polymer ?
#
loop_
_entity_poly.entity_id
_entity_poly.type
_entity_poly.pdbx_seq_one_letter_code
_entity_poly.pdbx_strand_id
1 'polypeptide(L)'
;MVIQEKRLQLKWVKVKGHDGILSNEKADKLARTGINSCNIYDSSVNYLNHDIRFFPLFEDIPIEHNFRKFVIGILSIYKASEWSLLSHQKDLCHTCNDDVDWQITWLILSQFKGF
;
A
#
# COMPACT_ATOMS: atom_id res chain seq x y z
N MET A 1 -16.07 7.15 2.47
CA MET A 1 -14.97 7.78 3.24
C MET A 1 -15.13 9.30 3.18
N VAL A 2 -15.24 10.00 4.31
CA VAL A 2 -15.62 11.43 4.40
C VAL A 2 -14.81 12.34 3.47
N ILE A 3 -13.52 12.03 3.29
CA ILE A 3 -12.61 12.80 2.43
C ILE A 3 -13.09 12.78 0.97
N GLN A 4 -13.47 11.62 0.45
CA GLN A 4 -13.97 11.47 -0.93
C GLN A 4 -15.38 12.04 -1.09
N GLU A 5 -16.27 11.75 -0.15
CA GLU A 5 -17.65 12.24 -0.15
C GLU A 5 -17.70 13.77 -0.17
N LYS A 6 -16.83 14.41 0.61
CA LYS A 6 -16.73 15.88 0.70
C LYS A 6 -15.75 16.49 -0.29
N ARG A 7 -15.15 15.68 -1.19
CA ARG A 7 -14.15 16.12 -2.18
C ARG A 7 -13.04 16.99 -1.57
N LEU A 8 -12.57 16.61 -0.38
CA LEU A 8 -11.54 17.37 0.33
C LEU A 8 -10.18 17.17 -0.34
N GLN A 9 -9.52 18.27 -0.67
CA GLN A 9 -8.13 18.24 -1.10
C GLN A 9 -7.24 18.26 0.15
N LEU A 10 -6.50 17.17 0.37
CA LEU A 10 -5.60 17.03 1.51
C LEU A 10 -4.15 17.15 1.07
N LYS A 11 -3.36 17.90 1.85
CA LYS A 11 -1.90 17.94 1.74
C LYS A 11 -1.30 17.41 3.03
N TRP A 12 -0.66 16.25 2.96
CA TRP A 12 0.04 15.66 4.09
C TRP A 12 1.43 16.29 4.23
N VAL A 13 1.74 16.81 5.42
CA VAL A 13 3.04 17.39 5.74
C VAL A 13 3.57 16.71 6.98
N LYS A 14 4.70 15.99 6.84
CA LYS A 14 5.41 15.41 7.97
C LYS A 14 6.25 16.51 8.62
N VAL A 15 6.08 16.72 9.92
CA VAL A 15 6.85 17.67 10.73
C VAL A 15 7.64 16.94 11.81
N LYS A 16 8.75 17.53 12.24
CA LYS A 16 9.52 17.01 13.38
C LYS A 16 8.79 17.36 14.68
N GLY A 17 8.83 16.45 15.65
CA GLY A 17 8.32 16.73 17.00
C GLY A 17 9.20 17.74 17.72
N HIS A 18 8.61 18.58 18.56
CA HIS A 18 9.33 19.58 19.37
C HIS A 18 10.15 20.58 18.56
N ASP A 19 9.70 20.86 17.32
CA ASP A 19 10.33 21.80 16.39
C ASP A 19 9.79 23.24 16.53
N GLY A 20 9.05 23.51 17.61
CA GLY A 20 8.48 24.83 17.90
C GLY A 20 7.20 25.19 17.13
N ILE A 21 6.67 24.28 16.30
CA ILE A 21 5.39 24.50 15.59
C ILE A 21 4.24 24.46 16.61
N LEU A 22 3.71 25.64 16.95
CA LEU A 22 2.71 25.82 18.01
C LEU A 22 1.53 24.84 17.92
N SER A 23 0.97 24.65 16.72
CA SER A 23 -0.16 23.74 16.51
C SER A 23 0.21 22.27 16.72
N ASN A 24 1.42 21.86 16.33
CA ASN A 24 1.92 20.50 16.56
C ASN A 24 2.20 20.27 18.05
N GLU A 25 2.81 21.23 18.74
CA GLU A 25 3.03 21.17 20.20
C GLU A 25 1.71 21.14 20.98
N LYS A 26 0.71 21.91 20.53
CA LYS A 26 -0.63 21.90 21.14
C LYS A 26 -1.31 20.55 20.92
N ALA A 27 -1.21 19.97 19.72
CA ALA A 27 -1.73 18.64 19.43
C ALA A 27 -1.05 17.56 20.29
N ASP A 28 0.28 17.60 20.45
CA ASP A 28 1.03 16.66 21.29
C ASP A 28 0.62 16.76 22.77
N LYS A 29 0.49 17.98 23.31
CA LYS A 29 0.02 18.20 24.68
C LYS A 29 -1.39 17.64 24.90
N LEU A 30 -2.30 17.90 23.96
CA LEU A 30 -3.67 17.40 24.04
C LEU A 30 -3.73 15.86 23.95
N ALA A 31 -2.93 15.27 23.06
CA ALA A 31 -2.81 13.82 22.96
C ALA A 31 -2.34 13.21 24.29
N ARG A 32 -1.32 13.80 24.93
CA ARG A 32 -0.85 13.36 26.26
C ARG A 32 -1.91 13.46 27.35
N THR A 33 -2.70 14.54 27.36
CA THR A 33 -3.82 14.65 28.31
C THR A 33 -4.92 13.63 28.04
N GLY A 34 -5.17 13.30 26.77
CA GLY A 34 -6.18 12.33 26.36
C GLY A 34 -5.84 10.89 26.75
N ILE A 35 -4.54 10.54 26.83
CA ILE A 35 -4.09 9.20 27.26
C ILE A 35 -4.63 8.84 28.65
N ASN A 36 -4.76 9.81 29.55
CA ASN A 36 -5.27 9.59 30.91
C ASN A 36 -6.81 9.64 30.99
N SER A 37 -7.51 9.83 29.86
CA SER A 37 -8.97 9.86 29.84
C SER A 37 -9.55 8.46 29.65
N CYS A 38 -10.64 8.16 30.36
CA CYS A 38 -11.35 6.88 30.19
C CYS A 38 -12.12 6.79 28.86
N ASN A 39 -12.17 7.88 28.08
CA ASN A 39 -12.92 7.98 26.82
C ASN A 39 -11.99 7.76 25.63
N ILE A 40 -11.40 6.56 25.56
CA ILE A 40 -10.54 6.17 24.44
C ILE A 40 -11.44 5.91 23.23
N TYR A 41 -11.41 6.83 22.27
CA TYR A 41 -11.98 6.57 20.95
C TYR A 41 -11.01 5.69 20.17
N ASP A 42 -11.33 4.41 20.06
CA ASP A 42 -10.55 3.47 19.27
C ASP A 42 -10.92 3.63 17.78
N SER A 43 -10.12 4.43 17.08
CA SER A 43 -10.19 4.52 15.61
C SER A 43 -9.40 3.41 14.93
N SER A 44 -8.94 2.38 15.67
CA SER A 44 -8.37 1.22 15.03
C SER A 44 -9.41 0.70 14.05
N VAL A 45 -8.96 0.59 12.82
CA VAL A 45 -9.73 -0.05 11.77
C VAL A 45 -9.63 -1.55 12.06
N ASN A 46 -10.30 -1.96 13.13
CA ASN A 46 -10.58 -3.35 13.41
C ASN A 46 -11.40 -3.81 12.21
N TYR A 47 -10.86 -4.73 11.41
CA TYR A 47 -11.61 -5.42 10.35
C TYR A 47 -12.89 -6.11 10.88
N LEU A 48 -13.06 -6.15 12.21
CA LEU A 48 -14.20 -6.66 12.96
C LEU A 48 -15.20 -5.58 13.41
N ASN A 49 -14.86 -4.29 13.37
CA ASN A 49 -15.80 -3.21 13.69
C ASN A 49 -16.72 -2.99 12.49
N HIS A 50 -17.87 -3.68 12.51
CA HIS A 50 -18.87 -3.68 11.43
C HIS A 50 -19.48 -2.29 11.12
N ASP A 51 -19.23 -1.30 11.98
CA ASP A 51 -19.81 0.04 11.88
C ASP A 51 -19.04 0.96 10.90
N ILE A 52 -17.76 0.71 10.65
CA ILE A 52 -16.97 1.48 9.66
C ILE A 52 -16.49 0.54 8.56
N ARG A 53 -17.35 0.35 7.56
CA ARG A 53 -16.99 -0.37 6.34
C ARG A 53 -16.10 0.53 5.47
N PHE A 54 -14.80 0.33 5.56
CA PHE A 54 -13.85 0.91 4.63
C PHE A 54 -13.51 -0.13 3.56
N PHE A 55 -13.49 0.30 2.31
CA PHE A 55 -13.01 -0.51 1.19
C PHE A 55 -11.79 0.22 0.63
N PRO A 56 -10.59 -0.39 0.71
CA PRO A 56 -9.43 0.21 0.08
C PRO A 56 -9.66 0.18 -1.44
N LEU A 57 -9.29 1.28 -2.10
CA LEU A 57 -9.45 1.49 -3.54
C LEU A 57 -8.07 1.48 -4.20
N PHE A 58 -7.96 0.89 -5.38
CA PHE A 58 -6.81 0.99 -6.27
C PHE A 58 -7.28 1.56 -7.60
N GLU A 59 -6.77 2.73 -7.99
CA GLU A 59 -7.23 3.45 -9.20
C GLU A 59 -8.77 3.60 -9.25
N ASP A 60 -9.37 3.98 -8.12
CA ASP A 60 -10.82 4.11 -7.93
C ASP A 60 -11.62 2.79 -8.03
N ILE A 61 -10.94 1.65 -8.17
CA ILE A 61 -11.55 0.31 -8.18
C ILE A 61 -11.45 -0.30 -6.76
N PRO A 62 -12.56 -0.78 -6.18
CA PRO A 62 -12.55 -1.47 -4.89
C PRO A 62 -11.67 -2.71 -4.90
N ILE A 63 -10.81 -2.84 -3.89
CA ILE A 63 -10.03 -4.06 -3.68
C ILE A 63 -10.91 -5.05 -2.94
N GLU A 64 -11.41 -6.05 -3.66
CA GLU A 64 -12.26 -7.12 -3.10
C GLU A 64 -11.45 -8.24 -2.45
N HIS A 65 -10.13 -8.29 -2.70
CA HIS A 65 -9.23 -9.26 -2.11
C HIS A 65 -8.68 -8.81 -0.75
N ASN A 66 -8.15 -9.78 0.01
CA ASN A 66 -7.38 -9.47 1.22
C ASN A 66 -6.28 -8.44 0.89
N PHE A 67 -6.31 -7.29 1.57
CA PHE A 67 -5.44 -6.14 1.24
C PHE A 67 -3.95 -6.51 1.25
N ARG A 68 -3.50 -7.34 2.20
CA ARG A 68 -2.11 -7.80 2.23
C ARG A 68 -1.75 -8.64 1.01
N LYS A 69 -2.62 -9.58 0.62
CA LYS A 69 -2.41 -10.39 -0.60
C LYS A 69 -2.41 -9.52 -1.85
N PHE A 70 -3.30 -8.53 -1.91
CA PHE A 70 -3.35 -7.57 -3.01
C PHE A 70 -2.05 -6.79 -3.16
N VAL A 71 -1.54 -6.19 -2.07
CA VAL A 71 -0.28 -5.44 -2.06
C VAL A 71 0.90 -6.33 -2.48
N ILE A 72 0.98 -7.55 -1.95
CA ILE A 72 2.03 -8.51 -2.34
C ILE A 72 1.92 -8.83 -3.84
N GLY A 73 0.71 -9.07 -4.34
CA GLY A 73 0.47 -9.35 -5.75
C GLY A 73 0.91 -8.21 -6.66
N ILE A 74 0.55 -6.97 -6.34
CA ILE A 74 1.00 -5.79 -7.10
C ILE A 74 2.52 -5.67 -7.12
N LEU A 75 3.18 -5.82 -5.97
CA LEU A 75 4.64 -5.74 -5.91
C LEU A 75 5.32 -6.84 -6.73
N SER A 76 4.76 -8.05 -6.72
CA SER A 76 5.24 -9.16 -7.54
C SER A 76 5.07 -8.88 -9.04
N ILE A 77 3.92 -8.34 -9.46
CA ILE A 77 3.66 -7.95 -10.85
C ILE A 77 4.62 -6.83 -11.27
N TYR A 78 4.82 -5.81 -10.41
CA TYR A 78 5.76 -4.73 -10.67
C TYR A 78 7.18 -5.27 -10.90
N LYS A 79 7.67 -6.13 -10.00
CA LYS A 79 8.99 -6.77 -10.14
C LYS A 79 9.11 -7.56 -11.44
N ALA A 80 8.10 -8.36 -11.78
CA ALA A 80 8.09 -9.15 -13.00
C ALA A 80 8.07 -8.26 -14.26
N SER A 81 7.30 -7.17 -14.23
CA SER A 81 7.24 -6.17 -15.30
C SER A 81 8.60 -5.51 -15.51
N GLU A 82 9.22 -4.98 -14.44
CA GLU A 82 10.55 -4.37 -14.50
C GLU A 82 11.60 -5.34 -15.04
N TRP A 83 11.58 -6.59 -14.56
CA TRP A 83 12.47 -7.64 -15.07
C TRP A 83 12.27 -7.91 -16.56
N SER A 84 11.02 -7.98 -17.02
CA SER A 84 10.69 -8.24 -18.43
C SER A 84 11.16 -7.11 -19.37
N LEU A 85 11.33 -5.89 -18.84
CA LEU A 85 11.74 -4.71 -19.60
C LEU A 85 13.26 -4.55 -19.69
N LEU A 86 14.04 -5.34 -18.94
CA LEU A 86 15.50 -5.32 -19.02
C LEU A 86 15.97 -5.66 -20.43
N SER A 87 16.99 -4.96 -20.94
CA SER A 87 17.44 -5.07 -22.34
C SER A 87 17.72 -6.51 -22.81
N HIS A 88 18.18 -7.38 -21.91
CA HIS A 88 18.46 -8.79 -22.22
C HIS A 88 17.21 -9.68 -22.27
N GLN A 89 16.18 -9.33 -21.49
CA GLN A 89 14.94 -10.10 -21.39
C GLN A 89 13.85 -9.55 -22.30
N LYS A 90 13.96 -8.29 -22.72
CA LYS A 90 12.95 -7.57 -23.49
C LYS A 90 12.62 -8.27 -24.81
N ASP A 91 13.63 -8.71 -25.54
CA ASP A 91 13.42 -9.41 -26.81
C ASP A 91 12.74 -10.77 -26.58
N LEU A 92 13.20 -11.53 -25.57
CA LEU A 92 12.59 -12.81 -25.22
C LEU A 92 11.13 -12.67 -24.77
N CYS A 93 10.83 -11.71 -23.90
CA CYS A 93 9.50 -11.51 -23.32
C CYS A 93 8.49 -10.85 -24.27
N HIS A 94 8.95 -9.91 -25.11
CA HIS A 94 8.05 -9.00 -25.84
C HIS A 94 8.18 -9.06 -27.36
N THR A 95 9.20 -9.73 -27.93
CA THR A 95 9.35 -9.84 -29.39
C THR A 95 8.89 -11.17 -29.98
N CYS A 96 8.15 -11.97 -29.21
CA CYS A 96 7.41 -13.16 -29.66
C CYS A 96 8.27 -14.15 -30.46
N ASN A 97 9.28 -14.73 -29.81
CA ASN A 97 9.78 -16.05 -30.22
C ASN A 97 8.99 -17.09 -29.43
N ASP A 98 8.14 -17.86 -30.11
CA ASP A 98 7.34 -18.95 -29.53
C ASP A 98 8.19 -20.12 -28.99
N ASP A 99 9.52 -20.01 -29.03
CA ASP A 99 10.49 -21.02 -28.59
C ASP A 99 10.70 -21.07 -27.06
N VAL A 100 10.13 -20.12 -26.30
CA VAL A 100 10.34 -20.05 -24.84
C VAL A 100 9.15 -20.61 -24.08
N ASP A 101 9.37 -21.76 -23.42
CA ASP A 101 8.44 -22.28 -22.42
C ASP A 101 8.55 -21.45 -21.13
N TRP A 102 7.63 -20.49 -20.98
CA TRP A 102 7.57 -19.62 -19.82
C TRP A 102 7.28 -20.37 -18.52
N GLN A 103 6.55 -21.49 -18.57
CA GLN A 103 6.25 -22.28 -17.38
C GLN A 103 7.52 -22.92 -16.81
N ILE A 104 8.36 -23.49 -17.67
CA ILE A 104 9.65 -24.07 -17.27
C ILE A 104 10.62 -22.97 -16.82
N THR A 105 10.67 -21.85 -17.56
CA THR A 105 11.54 -20.71 -17.25
C THR A 105 11.26 -20.14 -15.85
N TRP A 106 9.98 -19.90 -15.52
CA TRP A 106 9.59 -19.41 -14.20
C TRP A 106 9.86 -20.42 -13.09
N LEU A 107 9.69 -21.72 -13.36
CA LEU A 107 10.02 -22.78 -12.40
C LEU A 107 11.50 -22.71 -12.03
N ILE A 108 12.39 -22.61 -13.02
CA ILE A 108 13.84 -22.53 -12.83
C ILE A 108 14.21 -21.24 -12.08
N LEU A 109 13.68 -20.08 -12.49
CA LEU A 109 13.94 -18.80 -11.82
C LEU A 109 13.49 -18.80 -10.36
N SER A 110 12.35 -19.43 -10.05
CA SER A 110 11.83 -19.53 -8.68
C SER A 110 12.71 -20.38 -7.74
N GLN A 111 13.55 -21.26 -8.29
CA GLN A 111 14.53 -22.04 -7.53
C GLN A 111 15.73 -21.19 -7.10
N PHE A 112 16.07 -20.14 -7.87
CA PHE A 112 17.09 -19.18 -7.49
C PHE A 112 16.52 -18.17 -6.48
N LYS A 113 16.47 -18.57 -5.19
CA LYS A 113 16.10 -17.67 -4.09
C LYS A 113 17.12 -16.54 -3.97
N GLY A 114 16.74 -15.34 -4.42
CA GLY A 114 17.60 -14.14 -4.33
C GLY A 114 17.07 -12.86 -5.00
N PHE A 115 15.84 -12.85 -5.52
CA PHE A 115 15.19 -11.67 -6.13
C PHE A 115 13.82 -11.36 -5.48
#